data_AF-A0A357R5D1-F1
#
_entry.id   AF-A0A357R5D1-F1
#
_cell.length_a   1.000
_cell.length_b   1.000
_cell.length_c   1.000
_cell.angle_alpha   90.00
_cell.angle_beta   90.00
_cell.angle_gamma   90.00
#
_symmetry.space_group_name_H-M   'P 1'
#
loop_
_entity.id
_entity.type
_entity.pdbx_description
1 polymer ?
#
loop_
_entity_poly.entity_id
_entity_poly.type
_entity_poly.pdbx_seq_one_letter_code
_entity_poly.pdbx_strand_id
1 'polypeptide(L)' 'MVKVDLLFKLAGIGILIMVFTQVLNQAEKKEQAQLLTLAGVVVVMMFIVKLIGDLFNTVRSIFNIY' A
#
# COMPACT_ATOMS: atom_id res chain seq x y z
N MET A 1 19.66 7.99 4.73
CA MET A 1 18.72 7.92 3.59
C MET A 1 17.63 6.92 3.94
N VAL A 2 16.44 7.34 4.43
CA VAL A 2 15.42 6.37 4.93
C VAL A 2 13.96 6.76 4.59
N LYS A 3 13.67 7.89 3.94
CA LYS A 3 12.25 8.30 3.68
C LYS A 3 11.77 8.10 2.24
N VAL A 4 12.69 8.04 1.29
CA VAL A 4 12.35 8.04 -0.15
C VAL A 4 11.97 6.65 -0.63
N ASP A 5 12.61 5.59 -0.13
CA ASP A 5 12.32 4.20 -0.53
C ASP A 5 10.88 3.76 -0.24
N LEU A 6 10.30 4.25 0.87
CA LEU A 6 8.91 3.96 1.22
C LEU A 6 7.94 4.62 0.24
N LEU A 7 8.21 5.87 -0.13
CA LEU A 7 7.41 6.61 -1.12
C LEU A 7 7.50 5.95 -2.50
N PHE A 8 8.70 5.52 -2.92
CA PHE A 8 8.87 4.77 -4.18
C PHE A 8 8.15 3.42 -4.17
N LYS A 9 8.18 2.68 -3.05
CA LYS A 9 7.43 1.41 -2.92
C LYS A 9 5.92 1.63 -3.03
N LEU A 10 5.37 2.64 -2.35
CA LEU A 10 3.94 2.97 -2.42
C LEU A 10 3.54 3.45 -3.82
N ALA A 11 4.35 4.31 -4.44
CA ALA A 11 4.12 4.77 -5.81
C ALA A 11 4.16 3.61 -6.82
N GLY A 12 5.11 2.69 -6.67
CA GLY A 12 5.22 1.50 -7.53
C GLY A 12 3.98 0.60 -7.45
N ILE A 13 3.48 0.34 -6.23
CA ILE A 13 2.24 -0.43 -6.03
C ILE A 13 1.04 0.30 -6.66
N GLY A 14 0.93 1.62 -6.46
CA GLY A 14 -0.15 2.43 -7.04
C GLY A 14 -0.15 2.41 -8.57
N ILE A 15 1.02 2.56 -9.20
CA ILE A 15 1.16 2.48 -10.65
C ILE A 15 0.75 1.09 -11.16
N LEU A 16 1.21 0.01 -10.50
CA LEU A 16 0.87 -1.35 -10.91
C LEU A 16 -0.65 -1.59 -10.85
N ILE A 17 -1.32 -1.21 -9.75
CA ILE A 17 -2.77 -1.34 -9.62
C ILE A 17 -3.47 -0.56 -10.74
N MET A 18 -3.06 0.68 -10.99
CA MET A 18 -3.66 1.53 -12.03
C MET A 18 -3.52 0.91 -13.42
N VAL A 19 -2.33 0.42 -13.77
CA VAL A 19 -2.05 -0.23 -15.07
C VAL A 19 -2.89 -1.49 -15.21
N PHE A 20 -2.94 -2.37 -14.21
CA PHE A 20 -3.75 -3.58 -14.26
C PHE A 20 -5.25 -3.28 -14.37
N THR A 21 -5.76 -2.28 -13.64
CA THR A 21 -7.16 -1.85 -13.75
C THR A 21 -7.48 -1.33 -15.15
N GLN A 22 -6.58 -0.55 -15.79
CA GLN A 22 -6.74 -0.11 -17.17
C GLN A 22 -6.74 -1.29 -18.16
N VAL A 23 -5.82 -2.24 -18.01
CA VAL A 23 -5.73 -3.42 -18.87
C VAL A 23 -6.98 -4.29 -18.75
N LEU A 24 -7.47 -4.54 -17.53
CA LEU A 24 -8.70 -5.32 -17.32
C LEU A 24 -9.94 -4.61 -17.89
N ASN A 25 -10.00 -3.28 -17.80
CA ASN A 25 -11.06 -2.50 -18.43
C ASN A 25 -11.02 -2.58 -19.97
N GLN A 26 -9.83 -2.57 -20.57
CA GLN A 26 -9.66 -2.74 -22.02
C GLN A 26 -9.98 -4.18 -22.48
N ALA A 27 -9.78 -5.17 -21.62
CA ALA A 27 -10.15 -6.56 -21.87
C ALA A 27 -11.64 -6.86 -21.63
N GLU A 28 -12.48 -5.84 -21.44
CA GLU A 28 -13.91 -5.93 -21.08
C GLU A 28 -14.21 -6.68 -19.76
N LYS A 29 -13.19 -6.90 -18.91
CA LYS A 29 -13.30 -7.58 -17.61
C LYS A 29 -13.57 -6.62 -16.46
N LYS A 30 -14.66 -5.86 -16.55
CA LYS A 30 -15.01 -4.78 -15.60
C LYS A 30 -15.11 -5.25 -14.15
N GLU A 31 -15.67 -6.43 -13.90
CA GLU A 31 -15.81 -6.98 -12.55
C GLU A 31 -14.44 -7.21 -11.89
N GLN A 32 -13.48 -7.75 -12.65
CA GLN A 32 -12.11 -7.96 -12.16
C GLN A 32 -11.38 -6.64 -11.92
N ALA A 33 -11.61 -5.63 -12.77
CA ALA A 33 -11.05 -4.30 -12.59
C ALA A 33 -11.56 -3.61 -11.30
N GLN A 34 -12.85 -3.82 -10.97
CA GLN A 34 -13.44 -3.32 -9.71
C GLN A 34 -12.85 -4.03 -8.49
N LEU A 35 -12.78 -5.38 -8.52
CA LEU A 35 -12.19 -6.17 -7.45
C LEU A 35 -10.71 -5.83 -7.23
N LEU A 36 -9.96 -5.58 -8.31
CA LEU A 36 -8.57 -5.17 -8.24
C LEU A 36 -8.41 -3.80 -7.59
N THR A 37 -9.31 -2.85 -7.88
CA THR A 37 -9.29 -1.53 -7.27
C THR A 37 -9.53 -1.63 -5.76
N LEU A 38 -10.49 -2.45 -5.33
CA LEU A 38 -10.73 -2.76 -3.91
C LEU A 38 -9.52 -3.43 -3.25
N ALA A 39 -8.93 -4.44 -3.90
CA ALA A 39 -7.73 -5.11 -3.42
C ALA A 39 -6.56 -4.12 -3.27
N GLY A 40 -6.43 -3.17 -4.20
CA GLY A 40 -5.45 -2.09 -4.14
C GLY A 40 -5.60 -1.23 -2.89
N VAL A 41 -6.82 -0.86 -2.53
CA VAL A 41 -7.10 -0.11 -1.28
C VAL A 41 -6.69 -0.94 -0.05
N VAL A 42 -7.05 -2.23 -0.02
CA VAL A 42 -6.70 -3.12 1.11
C VAL A 42 -5.18 -3.25 1.26
N VAL A 43 -4.45 -3.38 0.16
CA VAL A 43 -2.98 -3.42 0.19
C VAL A 43 -2.41 -2.16 0.80
N VAL A 44 -2.83 -0.98 0.36
CA VAL A 44 -2.38 0.30 0.93
C VAL A 44 -2.71 0.37 2.42
N MET A 45 -3.89 -0.10 2.83
CA MET A 45 -4.29 -0.14 4.24
C MET A 45 -3.34 -1.00 5.08
N MET A 46 -2.93 -2.18 4.59
CA MET A 46 -1.94 -3.02 5.28
C MET A 46 -0.59 -2.33 5.45
N PHE A 47 -0.17 -1.51 4.49
CA PHE A 47 1.05 -0.69 4.62
C PHE A 47 0.91 0.37 5.72
N ILE A 48 -0.24 1.04 5.80
CA ILE A 48 -0.52 2.04 6.84
C ILE A 48 -0.47 1.39 8.23
N VAL A 49 -1.06 0.20 8.40
CA VAL A 49 -1.02 -0.53 9.67
C VAL A 49 0.41 -0.83 10.12
N LYS A 50 1.28 -1.25 9.20
CA LYS A 50 2.71 -1.47 9.52
C LYS A 50 3.41 -0.19 9.97
N LEU A 51 3.19 0.93 9.27
CA LEU A 51 3.78 2.22 9.64
C LEU A 51 3.31 2.69 11.02
N ILE A 52 2.04 2.46 11.36
CA ILE A 52 1.52 2.71 12.70
C ILE A 52 2.22 1.82 13.72
N GLY A 53 2.42 0.53 13.43
CA GLY A 53 3.16 -0.39 14.28
C GLY A 53 4.61 0.07 14.54
N ASP A 54 5.31 0.50 13.48
CA ASP A 54 6.67 1.04 13.59
C ASP A 54 6.71 2.33 14.43
N LEU A 55 5.69 3.18 14.30
CA LEU A 55 5.55 4.36 15.15
C LEU A 55 5.35 3.97 16.61
N PHE A 56 4.48 2.99 16.90
CA PHE A 56 4.28 2.50 18.26
C PHE A 56 5.55 1.88 18.85
N ASN A 57 6.31 1.11 18.07
CA ASN A 57 7.59 0.56 18.49
C ASN A 57 8.60 1.67 18.80
N THR A 58 8.64 2.71 17.96
CA THR A 58 9.47 3.89 18.18
C THR A 58 9.09 4.58 19.50
N VAL A 59 7.80 4.80 19.74
CA VAL A 59 7.30 5.38 21.00
C VAL A 59 7.70 4.50 22.19
N ARG A 60 7.44 3.19 22.15
CA ARG A 60 7.81 2.25 23.23
C ARG A 60 9.31 2.27 23.53
N SER A 61 10.16 2.39 22.50
CA SER A 61 11.62 2.45 22.67
C SER A 61 12.07 3.70 23.44
N ILE A 62 11.40 4.84 23.24
CA ILE A 62 11.69 6.09 23.97
C ILE A 62 11.29 5.94 25.44
N PHE A 63 10.20 5.23 25.71
CA PHE A 63 9.71 5.01 27.07
C PHE A 63 10.38 3.80 27.77
N ASN A 64 11.35 3.13 27.14
CA ASN A 64 12.10 1.98 27.68
C ASN A 64 11.22 0.86 28.27
N ILE A 65 9.98 0.73 27.76
CA ILE A 65 9.07 -0.38 28.04
C ILE A 65 9.46 -1.52 27.11
N TYR A 66 10.45 -2.31 27.53
CA TYR A 66 10.76 -3.62 26.97
C TYR A 66 9.82 -4.68 27.56
#